data_AF-A0A0J9YHG3-F1
#
_entry.id   AF-A0A0J9YHG3-F1
#
_cell.length_a   1.000
_cell.length_b   1.000
_cell.length_c   1.000
_cell.angle_alpha   90.00
_cell.angle_beta   90.00
_cell.angle_gamma   90.00
#
_symmetry.space_group_name_H-M   'P 1'
#
loop_
_entity.id
_entity.type
_entity.pdbx_description
1 polymer ?
#
loop_
_entity_poly.entity_id
_entity_poly.type
_entity_poly.pdbx_seq_one_letter_code
_entity_poly.pdbx_strand_id
1 'polypeptide(L)'
;MSNNIVSAPPPGKEEAILRDSPDPTNALLKRLDSWIHVVDMIDEYVDSHIIIQRGITAGLEKARKAVYDAPNFNYSQPPQQQGEAPVNAEGAAAPTHITGIAESFEALRTRTDTLINKSYETENAIKTGVLPQLVTLKGDIEKHIKGLKSTGVKNLKEIEKARNLTQASIENLGTRVSSFNISAHTKHEYKNDPYVLHRYVRSALEDQVAKENNQIDAVISVEKNMETLEKHIVQVIQQAISLLESNIHSYSALKVESYDAINQTFAAIPPGHEWDQFLNSPSSPLIAYNTPKRNIDNIYFNNSDASPTKAIYEGIMQRKEGKLLKSYTSGYYVLTPSRFLLQYGSQNPVTDPTPDFAIYLPESQVGDLSPRSSGKNKFVIQAKDCARTIGLGHKNYSFKTNTYDECVAWYNAITNSNPTSPGAASPYINSPVLSHQTTFESTNSPPVATPVAVPAAAPAAAPAASPAYDTAAAPDYNPAAAAAAAAAAAEADPAVSQATAQFANTSVKP
;
A
#
# COMPACT_ATOMS: atom_id res chain seq x y z
N MET A 1 -37.84 -21.81 -88.39
CA MET A 1 -37.88 -20.79 -87.33
C MET A 1 -39.32 -20.32 -87.20
N SER A 2 -40.03 -20.76 -86.17
CA SER A 2 -41.38 -20.30 -85.89
C SER A 2 -41.31 -19.45 -84.63
N ASN A 3 -41.49 -18.14 -84.75
CA ASN A 3 -41.50 -17.24 -83.61
C ASN A 3 -42.70 -17.56 -82.73
N ASN A 4 -42.46 -18.25 -81.61
CA ASN A 4 -43.44 -18.37 -80.55
C ASN A 4 -43.44 -17.04 -79.79
N ILE A 5 -44.16 -16.06 -80.33
CA ILE A 5 -44.37 -14.76 -79.66
C ILE A 5 -45.28 -15.03 -78.46
N VAL A 6 -44.67 -15.28 -77.31
CA VAL A 6 -45.36 -15.18 -76.03
C VAL A 6 -45.80 -13.73 -75.90
N SER A 7 -47.08 -13.47 -76.16
CA SER A 7 -47.67 -12.16 -75.94
C SER A 7 -47.51 -11.83 -74.47
N ALA A 8 -46.86 -10.71 -74.16
CA ALA A 8 -46.84 -10.19 -72.79
C ALA A 8 -48.30 -10.10 -72.27
N PRO A 9 -48.53 -10.44 -70.99
CA PRO A 9 -49.88 -10.39 -70.43
C PRO A 9 -50.41 -8.95 -70.47
N PRO A 10 -51.73 -8.75 -70.65
CA PRO A 10 -52.31 -7.42 -70.65
C PRO A 10 -52.11 -6.73 -69.29
N PRO A 11 -52.05 -5.39 -69.23
CA PRO A 11 -51.72 -4.65 -68.02
C PRO A 11 -52.64 -5.06 -66.85
N GLY A 12 -52.02 -5.40 -65.72
CA GLY A 12 -52.71 -5.91 -64.52
C GLY A 12 -52.96 -7.43 -64.51
N LYS A 13 -52.35 -8.20 -65.42
CA LYS A 13 -52.32 -9.67 -65.36
C LYS A 13 -50.90 -10.20 -65.34
N GLU A 14 -50.71 -11.33 -64.68
CA GLU A 14 -49.43 -12.04 -64.55
C GLU A 14 -49.33 -13.19 -65.57
N GLU A 15 -48.11 -13.66 -65.86
CA GLU A 15 -47.93 -14.88 -66.65
C GLU A 15 -48.38 -16.10 -65.84
N ALA A 16 -49.03 -17.07 -66.50
CA ALA A 16 -49.51 -18.29 -65.84
C ALA A 16 -48.38 -19.19 -65.29
N ILE A 17 -47.13 -18.93 -65.64
CA ILE A 17 -45.95 -19.65 -65.17
C ILE A 17 -44.91 -18.64 -64.70
N LEU A 18 -44.79 -18.51 -63.38
CA LEU A 18 -43.71 -17.76 -62.76
C LEU A 18 -42.41 -18.56 -62.91
N ARG A 19 -41.37 -17.93 -63.46
CA ARG A 19 -40.12 -18.62 -63.80
C ARG A 19 -39.31 -18.99 -62.56
N ASP A 20 -39.22 -18.07 -61.61
CA ASP A 20 -38.46 -18.25 -60.37
C ASP A 20 -39.39 -18.35 -59.16
N SER A 21 -38.99 -19.14 -58.17
CA SER A 21 -39.57 -19.14 -56.82
C SER A 21 -38.45 -18.79 -55.84
N PRO A 22 -38.61 -17.80 -54.95
CA PRO A 22 -37.54 -17.36 -54.07
C PRO A 22 -37.21 -18.43 -53.03
N ASP A 23 -35.99 -18.98 -53.08
CA ASP A 23 -35.42 -19.83 -52.04
C ASP A 23 -34.31 -19.09 -51.28
N PRO A 24 -34.59 -18.53 -50.10
CA PRO A 24 -33.58 -17.84 -49.30
C PRO A 24 -32.65 -18.79 -48.53
N THR A 25 -32.83 -20.12 -48.61
CA THR A 25 -32.10 -21.12 -47.79
C THR A 25 -30.59 -20.89 -47.81
N ASN A 26 -29.97 -20.72 -48.98
CA ASN A 26 -28.53 -20.52 -49.09
C ASN A 26 -28.05 -19.17 -48.51
N ALA A 27 -28.88 -18.13 -48.53
CA ALA A 27 -28.56 -16.84 -47.92
C ALA A 27 -28.66 -16.91 -46.39
N LEU A 28 -29.74 -17.54 -45.88
CA LEU A 28 -29.96 -17.75 -44.45
C LEU A 28 -28.89 -18.67 -43.83
N LEU A 29 -28.45 -19.71 -44.54
CA LEU A 29 -27.35 -20.58 -44.08
C LEU A 29 -26.04 -19.80 -43.92
N LYS A 30 -25.62 -19.02 -44.92
CA LYS A 30 -24.43 -18.14 -44.82
C LYS A 30 -24.53 -17.14 -43.67
N ARG A 31 -25.74 -16.64 -43.40
CA ARG A 31 -26.02 -15.72 -42.29
C ARG A 31 -25.88 -16.42 -40.93
N LEU A 32 -26.37 -17.65 -40.78
CA LEU A 32 -26.15 -18.46 -39.57
C LEU A 32 -24.68 -18.87 -39.39
N ASP A 33 -23.97 -19.23 -40.46
CA ASP A 33 -22.53 -19.52 -40.41
C ASP A 33 -21.74 -18.27 -39.94
N SER A 34 -22.20 -17.07 -40.31
CA SER A 34 -21.64 -15.79 -39.81
C SER A 34 -21.91 -15.59 -38.31
N TRP A 35 -23.09 -15.97 -37.81
CA TRP A 35 -23.39 -15.93 -36.36
C TRP A 35 -22.58 -16.95 -35.56
N ILE A 36 -22.32 -18.14 -36.08
CA ILE A 36 -21.38 -19.09 -35.47
C ILE A 36 -20.00 -18.44 -35.31
N HIS A 37 -19.49 -17.78 -36.35
CA HIS A 37 -18.19 -17.11 -36.29
C HIS A 37 -18.16 -15.98 -35.24
N VAL A 38 -19.23 -15.19 -35.10
CA VAL A 38 -19.35 -14.18 -34.05
C VAL A 38 -19.31 -14.81 -32.65
N VAL A 39 -20.03 -15.91 -32.43
CA VAL A 39 -20.01 -16.61 -31.13
C VAL A 39 -18.62 -17.19 -30.84
N ASP A 40 -17.94 -17.76 -31.83
CA ASP A 40 -16.59 -18.31 -31.68
C ASP A 40 -15.54 -17.23 -31.32
N MET A 41 -15.63 -16.04 -31.94
CA MET A 41 -14.76 -14.91 -31.57
C MET A 41 -15.00 -14.41 -30.14
N ILE A 42 -16.25 -14.47 -29.66
CA ILE A 42 -16.59 -14.07 -28.29
C ILE A 42 -16.14 -15.13 -27.29
N ASP A 43 -16.25 -16.42 -27.62
CA ASP A 43 -15.77 -17.53 -26.81
C ASP A 43 -14.25 -17.46 -26.58
N GLU A 44 -13.47 -17.23 -27.66
CA GLU A 44 -12.01 -17.03 -27.59
C GLU A 44 -11.63 -15.77 -26.77
N TYR A 45 -12.41 -14.70 -26.87
CA TYR A 45 -12.22 -13.49 -26.05
C TYR A 45 -12.50 -13.75 -24.56
N VAL A 46 -13.53 -14.54 -24.24
CA VAL A 46 -13.86 -14.93 -22.86
C VAL A 46 -12.78 -15.86 -22.28
N ASP A 47 -12.30 -16.85 -23.03
CA ASP A 47 -11.21 -17.73 -22.55
C ASP A 47 -9.89 -16.98 -22.37
N SER A 48 -9.62 -15.97 -23.21
CA SER A 48 -8.50 -15.04 -23.00
C SER A 48 -8.58 -14.31 -21.64
N HIS A 49 -9.77 -13.91 -21.19
CA HIS A 49 -9.96 -13.32 -19.85
C HIS A 49 -9.77 -14.33 -18.71
N ILE A 50 -10.13 -15.60 -18.89
CA ILE A 50 -9.81 -16.68 -17.94
C ILE A 50 -8.29 -16.81 -17.78
N ILE A 51 -7.53 -16.75 -18.89
CA ILE A 51 -6.06 -16.80 -18.87
C ILE A 51 -5.47 -15.56 -18.17
N ILE A 52 -5.99 -14.36 -18.44
CA ILE A 52 -5.58 -13.12 -17.76
C ILE A 52 -5.80 -13.25 -16.25
N GLN A 53 -6.97 -13.73 -15.82
CA GLN A 53 -7.31 -13.86 -14.41
C GLN A 53 -6.42 -14.88 -13.69
N ARG A 54 -6.08 -16.00 -14.34
CA ARG A 54 -5.10 -16.96 -13.84
C ARG A 54 -3.70 -16.35 -13.67
N GLY A 55 -3.29 -15.52 -14.63
CA GLY A 55 -2.02 -14.78 -14.59
C GLY A 55 -1.97 -13.78 -13.43
N ILE A 56 -3.08 -13.07 -13.18
CA ILE A 56 -3.26 -12.19 -12.02
C ILE A 56 -3.08 -12.97 -10.72
N THR A 57 -3.76 -14.12 -10.58
CA THR A 57 -3.67 -14.97 -9.38
C THR A 57 -2.24 -15.43 -9.10
N ALA A 58 -1.51 -15.90 -10.13
CA ALA A 58 -0.12 -16.30 -10.01
C ALA A 58 0.82 -15.13 -9.65
N GLY A 59 0.53 -13.93 -10.15
CA GLY A 59 1.25 -12.70 -9.80
C GLY A 59 1.06 -12.30 -8.34
N LEU A 60 -0.18 -12.38 -7.83
CA LEU A 60 -0.50 -12.09 -6.43
C LEU A 60 0.11 -13.12 -5.47
N GLU A 61 0.08 -14.41 -5.80
CA GLU A 61 0.79 -15.45 -5.03
C GLU A 61 2.30 -15.21 -4.94
N LYS A 62 2.91 -14.67 -6.00
CA LYS A 62 4.32 -14.24 -5.97
C LYS A 62 4.53 -13.02 -5.05
N ALA A 63 3.63 -12.03 -5.11
CA ALA A 63 3.69 -10.84 -4.24
C ALA A 63 3.54 -11.21 -2.76
N ARG A 64 2.56 -12.05 -2.43
CA ARG A 64 2.34 -12.62 -1.09
C ARG A 64 3.57 -13.34 -0.54
N LYS A 65 4.24 -14.15 -1.36
CA LYS A 65 5.49 -14.83 -0.96
C LYS A 65 6.64 -13.87 -0.68
N ALA A 66 6.70 -12.73 -1.36
CA ALA A 66 7.72 -11.71 -1.12
C ALA A 66 7.55 -10.99 0.24
N VAL A 67 6.38 -11.11 0.88
CA VAL A 67 6.07 -10.56 2.20
C VAL A 67 5.73 -11.65 3.23
N TYR A 68 6.16 -12.90 2.98
CA TYR A 68 5.80 -14.04 3.83
C TYR A 68 6.43 -13.96 5.23
N ASP A 69 7.71 -13.58 5.30
CA ASP A 69 8.46 -13.40 6.55
C ASP A 69 8.38 -11.92 6.96
N ALA A 70 7.36 -11.60 7.75
CA ALA A 70 7.15 -10.25 8.26
C ALA A 70 8.19 -9.93 9.34
N PRO A 71 8.84 -8.74 9.31
CA PRO A 71 9.87 -8.38 10.27
C PRO A 71 9.30 -8.32 11.69
N ASN A 72 9.92 -9.06 12.61
CA ASN A 72 9.51 -9.10 14.02
C ASN A 72 10.20 -8.00 14.83
N PHE A 73 9.44 -6.98 15.24
CA PHE A 73 9.87 -5.91 16.15
C PHE A 73 9.59 -6.23 17.63
N ASN A 74 8.96 -7.37 17.95
CA ASN A 74 8.70 -7.78 19.34
C ASN A 74 9.91 -8.53 19.94
N TYR A 75 10.86 -7.75 20.48
CA TYR A 75 12.05 -8.25 21.19
C TYR A 75 11.76 -8.91 22.56
N SER A 76 10.50 -9.20 22.88
CA SER A 76 10.07 -9.80 24.16
C SER A 76 9.92 -11.32 24.10
N GLN A 77 9.77 -11.89 22.90
CA GLN A 77 9.61 -13.33 22.69
C GLN A 77 10.87 -13.93 22.07
N PRO A 78 11.27 -15.15 22.45
CA PRO A 78 12.22 -15.93 21.66
C PRO A 78 11.63 -16.17 20.26
N PRO A 79 12.44 -16.50 19.23
CA PRO A 79 11.93 -16.82 17.90
C PRO A 79 11.06 -18.08 17.96
N GLN A 80 9.76 -17.88 18.17
CA GLN A 80 8.75 -18.91 17.95
C GLN A 80 8.73 -19.20 16.45
N GLN A 81 8.64 -20.48 16.10
CA GLN A 81 8.55 -20.89 14.71
C GLN A 81 7.24 -20.33 14.13
N GLN A 82 7.37 -19.39 13.19
CA GLN A 82 6.23 -18.81 12.47
C GLN A 82 5.42 -19.96 11.83
N GLY A 83 4.24 -20.25 12.37
CA GLY A 83 3.47 -21.43 11.96
C GLY A 83 2.17 -21.68 12.71
N GLU A 84 2.06 -21.27 13.98
CA GLU A 84 0.82 -21.40 14.75
C GLU A 84 0.10 -20.06 14.88
N ALA A 85 -1.06 -19.95 14.23
CA ALA A 85 -1.97 -18.82 14.42
C ALA A 85 -2.56 -18.86 15.85
N PRO A 86 -2.74 -17.71 16.51
CA PRO A 86 -3.31 -17.66 17.86
C PRO A 86 -4.77 -18.12 17.83
N VAL A 87 -5.05 -19.24 18.51
CA VAL A 87 -6.40 -19.75 18.72
C VAL A 87 -7.20 -18.82 19.64
N ASN A 88 -8.26 -18.23 19.07
CA ASN A 88 -9.46 -17.64 19.70
C ASN A 88 -9.33 -17.15 21.15
N ALA A 89 -9.18 -15.83 21.31
CA ALA A 89 -9.56 -15.11 22.53
C ALA A 89 -10.79 -14.21 22.24
N GLU A 90 -11.98 -14.82 22.23
CA GLU A 90 -13.23 -14.08 22.14
C GLU A 90 -13.47 -13.27 23.42
N GLY A 91 -13.78 -11.97 23.30
CA GLY A 91 -14.37 -11.19 24.41
C GLY A 91 -13.58 -9.99 24.95
N ALA A 92 -12.45 -9.60 24.37
CA ALA A 92 -11.85 -8.30 24.64
C ALA A 92 -12.33 -7.26 23.61
N ALA A 93 -12.82 -6.11 24.08
CA ALA A 93 -13.05 -4.97 23.19
C ALA A 93 -11.73 -4.63 22.49
N ALA A 94 -11.76 -4.56 21.15
CA ALA A 94 -10.55 -4.40 20.35
C ALA A 94 -9.71 -3.23 20.89
N PRO A 95 -8.48 -3.48 21.38
CA PRO A 95 -7.56 -2.39 21.61
C PRO A 95 -7.42 -1.65 20.29
N THR A 96 -7.41 -0.32 20.32
CA THR A 96 -6.85 0.47 19.22
C THR A 96 -5.36 0.22 19.18
N HIS A 97 -4.98 -0.97 18.71
CA HIS A 97 -3.60 -1.39 18.54
C HIS A 97 -3.03 -0.47 17.48
N ILE A 98 -2.17 0.46 17.90
CA ILE A 98 -1.50 1.36 16.98
C ILE A 98 -0.69 0.45 16.06
N THR A 99 -0.98 0.51 14.77
CA THR A 99 -0.37 -0.37 13.79
C THR A 99 1.12 -0.05 13.67
N GLY A 100 1.98 -1.01 13.98
CA GLY A 100 3.40 -0.95 13.65
C GLY A 100 3.67 -1.49 12.25
N ILE A 101 4.94 -1.64 11.92
CA ILE A 101 5.39 -2.25 10.66
C ILE A 101 4.96 -3.71 10.60
N ALA A 102 5.05 -4.47 11.69
CA ALA A 102 4.66 -5.88 11.73
C ALA A 102 3.18 -6.09 11.37
N GLU A 103 2.27 -5.36 12.03
CA GLU A 103 0.83 -5.45 11.76
C GLU A 103 0.47 -4.91 10.37
N SER A 104 1.22 -3.94 9.85
CA SER A 104 1.04 -3.43 8.48
C SER A 104 1.43 -4.46 7.41
N PHE A 105 2.46 -5.26 7.67
CA PHE A 105 2.82 -6.39 6.80
C PHE A 105 1.80 -7.53 6.87
N GLU A 106 1.19 -7.79 8.03
CA GLU A 106 0.10 -8.77 8.16
C GLU A 106 -1.17 -8.30 7.43
N ALA A 107 -1.52 -7.00 7.50
CA ALA A 107 -2.61 -6.42 6.71
C ALA A 107 -2.35 -6.51 5.20
N LEU A 108 -1.11 -6.24 4.76
CA LEU A 108 -0.67 -6.39 3.37
C LEU A 108 -0.81 -7.84 2.88
N ARG A 109 -0.41 -8.81 3.71
CA ARG A 109 -0.57 -10.24 3.43
C ARG A 109 -2.05 -10.63 3.33
N THR A 110 -2.85 -10.30 4.36
CA THR A 110 -4.29 -10.61 4.44
C THR A 110 -5.05 -10.04 3.23
N ARG A 111 -4.81 -8.77 2.87
CA ARG A 111 -5.42 -8.15 1.68
C ARG A 111 -4.97 -8.81 0.38
N THR A 112 -3.72 -9.26 0.28
CA THR A 112 -3.24 -10.02 -0.89
C THR A 112 -3.92 -11.40 -0.99
N ASP A 113 -4.08 -12.12 0.14
CA ASP A 113 -4.83 -13.37 0.22
C ASP A 113 -6.31 -13.18 -0.20
N THR A 114 -6.96 -12.08 0.22
CA THR A 114 -8.31 -11.72 -0.27
C THR A 114 -8.35 -11.54 -1.79
N LEU A 115 -7.37 -10.87 -2.38
CA LEU A 115 -7.30 -10.68 -3.84
C LEU A 115 -7.04 -11.98 -4.61
N ILE A 116 -6.22 -12.90 -4.07
CA ILE A 116 -5.97 -14.23 -4.64
C ILE A 116 -7.26 -15.06 -4.67
N ASN A 117 -8.00 -15.08 -3.55
CA ASN A 117 -9.27 -15.79 -3.47
C ASN A 117 -10.29 -15.20 -4.45
N LYS A 118 -10.42 -13.86 -4.47
CA LYS A 118 -11.32 -13.20 -5.42
C LYS A 118 -10.92 -13.44 -6.88
N SER A 119 -9.62 -13.52 -7.19
CA SER A 119 -9.20 -13.77 -8.56
C SER A 119 -9.49 -15.21 -9.01
N TYR A 120 -9.33 -16.21 -8.13
CA TYR A 120 -9.82 -17.58 -8.38
C TYR A 120 -11.35 -17.66 -8.52
N GLU A 121 -12.11 -16.94 -7.69
CA GLU A 121 -13.57 -16.86 -7.82
C GLU A 121 -13.99 -16.31 -9.18
N THR A 122 -13.39 -15.18 -9.61
CA THR A 122 -13.67 -14.56 -10.91
C THR A 122 -13.28 -15.48 -12.08
N GLU A 123 -12.12 -16.17 -12.03
CA GLU A 123 -11.74 -17.14 -13.06
C GLU A 123 -12.81 -18.25 -13.20
N ASN A 124 -13.25 -18.82 -12.08
CA ASN A 124 -14.25 -19.88 -12.05
C ASN A 124 -15.65 -19.39 -12.44
N ALA A 125 -16.05 -18.18 -12.04
CA ALA A 125 -17.35 -17.61 -12.37
C ALA A 125 -17.47 -17.28 -13.87
N ILE A 126 -16.40 -16.79 -14.51
CA ILE A 126 -16.37 -16.62 -15.97
C ILE A 126 -16.47 -17.99 -16.65
N LYS A 127 -15.66 -18.97 -16.20
CA LYS A 127 -15.61 -20.32 -16.78
C LYS A 127 -16.92 -21.11 -16.66
N THR A 128 -17.62 -21.00 -15.53
CA THR A 128 -18.86 -21.76 -15.25
C THR A 128 -20.14 -20.97 -15.50
N GLY A 129 -20.06 -19.64 -15.59
CA GLY A 129 -21.22 -18.77 -15.82
C GLY A 129 -21.33 -18.24 -17.26
N VAL A 130 -20.22 -17.86 -17.91
CA VAL A 130 -20.23 -17.20 -19.22
C VAL A 130 -20.09 -18.22 -20.36
N LEU A 131 -19.03 -19.03 -20.36
CA LEU A 131 -18.77 -20.00 -21.45
C LEU A 131 -19.96 -20.95 -21.74
N PRO A 132 -20.68 -21.52 -20.74
CA PRO A 132 -21.78 -22.44 -21.04
C PRO A 132 -22.94 -21.77 -21.79
N GLN A 133 -23.13 -20.45 -21.67
CA GLN A 133 -24.13 -19.71 -22.44
C GLN A 133 -23.75 -19.66 -23.92
N LEU A 134 -22.49 -19.37 -24.22
CA LEU A 134 -21.95 -19.30 -25.59
C LEU A 134 -21.93 -20.69 -26.26
N VAL A 135 -21.50 -21.72 -25.53
CA VAL A 135 -21.52 -23.11 -26.01
C VAL A 135 -22.94 -23.59 -26.31
N THR A 136 -23.91 -23.27 -25.44
CA THR A 136 -25.33 -23.60 -25.67
C THR A 136 -25.87 -22.87 -26.90
N LEU A 137 -25.60 -21.56 -26.98
CA LEU A 137 -26.01 -20.71 -28.11
C LEU A 137 -25.47 -21.23 -29.44
N LYS A 138 -24.18 -21.60 -29.50
CA LYS A 138 -23.56 -22.22 -30.68
C LYS A 138 -24.28 -23.51 -31.07
N GLY A 139 -24.55 -24.38 -30.10
CA GLY A 139 -25.27 -25.64 -30.31
C GLY A 139 -26.69 -25.44 -30.86
N ASP A 140 -27.41 -24.43 -30.38
CA ASP A 140 -28.74 -24.07 -30.90
C ASP A 140 -28.67 -23.50 -32.33
N ILE A 141 -27.71 -22.62 -32.63
CA ILE A 141 -27.48 -22.13 -34.00
C ILE A 141 -27.16 -23.30 -34.94
N GLU A 142 -26.28 -24.22 -34.56
CA GLU A 142 -25.98 -25.42 -35.35
C GLU A 142 -27.21 -26.31 -35.59
N LYS A 143 -28.08 -26.44 -34.59
CA LYS A 143 -29.33 -27.19 -34.70
C LYS A 143 -30.29 -26.52 -35.69
N HIS A 144 -30.37 -25.19 -35.69
CA HIS A 144 -31.12 -24.43 -36.70
C HIS A 144 -30.51 -24.57 -38.11
N ILE A 145 -29.18 -24.53 -38.26
CA ILE A 145 -28.48 -24.82 -39.54
C ILE A 145 -28.83 -26.23 -40.06
N LYS A 146 -28.76 -27.25 -39.20
CA LYS A 146 -29.11 -28.64 -39.55
C LYS A 146 -30.60 -28.78 -39.91
N GLY A 147 -31.48 -28.10 -39.16
CA GLY A 147 -32.92 -28.06 -39.43
C GLY A 147 -33.26 -27.44 -40.78
N LEU A 148 -32.63 -26.31 -41.11
CA LEU A 148 -32.80 -25.59 -42.38
C LEU A 148 -32.25 -26.42 -43.56
N LYS A 149 -31.04 -27.01 -43.44
CA LYS A 149 -30.49 -27.94 -44.46
C LYS A 149 -31.38 -29.17 -44.70
N SER A 150 -32.05 -29.66 -43.65
CA SER A 150 -32.92 -30.85 -43.73
C SER A 150 -34.34 -30.54 -44.22
N THR A 151 -34.84 -29.31 -44.02
CA THR A 151 -36.28 -28.96 -44.16
C THR A 151 -36.54 -27.87 -45.21
N GLY A 152 -35.51 -27.18 -45.69
CA GLY A 152 -35.62 -26.10 -46.67
C GLY A 152 -36.43 -26.49 -47.90
N VAL A 153 -37.49 -25.69 -48.17
CA VAL A 153 -38.19 -25.53 -49.45
C VAL A 153 -38.48 -26.87 -50.20
N LYS A 154 -39.03 -27.85 -49.47
CA LYS A 154 -39.27 -29.21 -49.99
C LYS A 154 -40.27 -29.31 -51.15
N ASN A 155 -41.10 -28.28 -51.37
CA ASN A 155 -42.22 -28.37 -52.31
C ASN A 155 -41.86 -27.95 -53.74
N LEU A 156 -40.61 -27.51 -54.01
CA LEU A 156 -40.16 -27.10 -55.35
C LEU A 156 -40.46 -28.14 -56.44
N LYS A 157 -40.24 -29.43 -56.15
CA LYS A 157 -40.52 -30.54 -57.10
C LYS A 157 -42.02 -30.75 -57.36
N GLU A 158 -42.89 -30.37 -56.43
CA GLU A 158 -44.35 -30.49 -56.60
C GLU A 158 -44.91 -29.28 -57.35
N ILE A 159 -44.33 -28.10 -57.11
CA ILE A 159 -44.58 -26.88 -57.89
C ILE A 159 -44.12 -27.08 -59.34
N GLU A 160 -42.92 -27.61 -59.56
CA GLU A 160 -42.39 -27.91 -60.90
C GLU A 160 -43.31 -28.88 -61.67
N LYS A 161 -43.80 -29.93 -61.01
CA LYS A 161 -44.81 -30.84 -61.59
C LYS A 161 -46.11 -30.11 -61.95
N ALA A 162 -46.61 -29.25 -61.07
CA ALA A 162 -47.83 -28.47 -61.33
C ALA A 162 -47.63 -27.49 -62.50
N ARG A 163 -46.52 -26.74 -62.54
CA ARG A 163 -46.14 -25.84 -63.65
C ARG A 163 -46.05 -26.59 -64.98
N ASN A 164 -45.40 -27.76 -65.01
CA ASN A 164 -45.29 -28.58 -66.21
C ASN A 164 -46.66 -29.11 -66.69
N LEU A 165 -47.57 -29.47 -65.76
CA LEU A 165 -48.93 -29.85 -66.10
C LEU A 165 -49.74 -28.67 -66.66
N THR A 166 -49.65 -27.50 -66.04
CA THR A 166 -50.28 -26.26 -66.52
C THR A 166 -49.79 -25.89 -67.91
N GLN A 167 -48.47 -25.92 -68.15
CA GLN A 167 -47.89 -25.63 -69.47
C GLN A 167 -48.43 -26.56 -70.55
N ALA A 168 -48.36 -27.88 -70.34
CA ALA A 168 -48.87 -28.87 -71.29
C ALA A 168 -50.38 -28.71 -71.55
N SER A 169 -51.14 -28.28 -70.53
CA SER A 169 -52.58 -28.01 -70.65
C SER A 169 -52.85 -26.75 -71.50
N ILE A 170 -52.08 -25.68 -71.29
CA ILE A 170 -52.16 -24.43 -72.06
C ILE A 170 -51.79 -24.67 -73.54
N GLU A 171 -50.71 -25.42 -73.80
CA GLU A 171 -50.28 -25.78 -75.15
C GLU A 171 -51.31 -26.63 -75.90
N ASN A 172 -51.91 -27.61 -75.22
CA ASN A 172 -53.00 -28.43 -75.77
C ASN A 172 -54.22 -27.55 -76.10
N LEU A 173 -54.66 -26.69 -75.17
CA LEU A 173 -55.76 -25.75 -75.40
C LEU A 173 -55.48 -24.84 -76.61
N GLY A 174 -54.30 -24.22 -76.69
CA GLY A 174 -53.92 -23.34 -77.80
C GLY A 174 -53.91 -24.06 -79.16
N THR A 175 -53.41 -25.31 -79.18
CA THR A 175 -53.41 -26.17 -80.37
C THR A 175 -54.84 -26.48 -80.82
N ARG A 176 -55.72 -26.87 -79.89
CA ARG A 176 -57.12 -27.21 -80.20
C ARG A 176 -57.93 -26.00 -80.63
N VAL A 177 -57.85 -24.87 -79.93
CA VAL A 177 -58.47 -23.59 -80.32
C VAL A 177 -58.08 -23.18 -81.74
N SER A 178 -56.79 -23.28 -82.07
CA SER A 178 -56.28 -22.94 -83.42
C SER A 178 -56.86 -23.87 -84.49
N SER A 179 -56.93 -25.18 -84.22
CA SER A 179 -57.49 -26.17 -85.15
C SER A 179 -59.02 -26.11 -85.31
N PHE A 180 -59.73 -25.68 -84.28
CA PHE A 180 -61.20 -25.65 -84.22
C PHE A 180 -61.79 -24.74 -85.31
N ASN A 181 -61.20 -23.54 -85.47
CA ASN A 181 -61.62 -22.56 -86.49
C ASN A 181 -61.45 -23.07 -87.93
N ILE A 182 -60.52 -24.01 -88.17
CA ILE A 182 -60.20 -24.55 -89.50
C ILE A 182 -61.13 -25.75 -89.84
N SER A 183 -61.66 -26.43 -88.83
CA SER A 183 -62.32 -27.74 -88.97
C SER A 183 -63.75 -27.78 -88.42
N ALA A 184 -64.46 -26.64 -88.47
CA ALA A 184 -65.79 -26.43 -87.88
C ALA A 184 -66.90 -27.41 -88.33
N HIS A 185 -66.72 -28.10 -89.47
CA HIS A 185 -67.68 -29.06 -90.02
C HIS A 185 -67.32 -30.54 -89.76
N THR A 186 -66.26 -30.82 -88.98
CA THR A 186 -65.83 -32.18 -88.64
C THR A 186 -66.30 -32.56 -87.23
N LYS A 187 -66.65 -33.84 -87.02
CA LYS A 187 -67.05 -34.35 -85.69
C LYS A 187 -65.85 -34.39 -84.74
N HIS A 188 -65.85 -33.54 -83.71
CA HIS A 188 -64.84 -33.50 -82.66
C HIS A 188 -65.16 -34.48 -81.50
N GLU A 189 -64.12 -35.00 -80.84
CA GLU A 189 -64.30 -35.72 -79.55
C GLU A 189 -64.42 -34.70 -78.42
N TYR A 190 -65.41 -34.89 -77.52
CA TYR A 190 -65.71 -33.95 -76.43
C TYR A 190 -64.52 -33.63 -75.49
N LYS A 191 -63.53 -34.53 -75.38
CA LYS A 191 -62.31 -34.28 -74.58
C LYS A 191 -61.36 -33.26 -75.20
N ASN A 192 -61.46 -33.06 -76.52
CA ASN A 192 -60.67 -32.10 -77.28
C ASN A 192 -61.43 -30.77 -77.50
N ASP A 193 -62.63 -30.65 -76.93
CA ASP A 193 -63.44 -29.43 -77.01
C ASP A 193 -62.75 -28.26 -76.28
N PRO A 194 -62.63 -27.07 -76.91
CA PRO A 194 -61.96 -25.92 -76.30
C PRO A 194 -62.54 -25.46 -74.96
N TYR A 195 -63.85 -25.58 -74.73
CA TYR A 195 -64.48 -25.20 -73.46
C TYR A 195 -64.11 -26.19 -72.33
N VAL A 196 -64.08 -27.49 -72.65
CA VAL A 196 -63.65 -28.54 -71.71
C VAL A 196 -62.18 -28.37 -71.35
N LEU A 197 -61.32 -28.14 -72.34
CA LEU A 197 -59.88 -27.90 -72.12
C LEU A 197 -59.62 -26.59 -71.37
N HIS A 198 -60.39 -25.53 -71.62
CA HIS A 198 -60.28 -24.28 -70.86
C HIS A 198 -60.65 -24.46 -69.39
N ARG A 199 -61.69 -25.25 -69.07
CA ARG A 199 -61.98 -25.65 -67.68
C ARG A 199 -60.84 -26.45 -67.06
N TYR A 200 -60.21 -27.35 -67.81
CA TYR A 200 -59.07 -28.15 -67.32
C TYR A 200 -57.84 -27.27 -67.04
N VAL A 201 -57.46 -26.38 -67.95
CA VAL A 201 -56.39 -25.38 -67.75
C VAL A 201 -56.63 -24.55 -66.50
N ARG A 202 -57.86 -24.08 -66.29
CA ARG A 202 -58.22 -23.33 -65.09
C ARG A 202 -58.01 -24.15 -63.81
N SER A 203 -58.42 -25.43 -63.80
CA SER A 203 -58.22 -26.31 -62.64
C SER A 203 -56.74 -26.62 -62.38
N ALA A 204 -55.92 -26.77 -63.41
CA ALA A 204 -54.48 -26.97 -63.27
C ALA A 204 -53.78 -25.71 -62.73
N LEU A 205 -54.19 -24.53 -63.22
CA LEU A 205 -53.69 -23.24 -62.75
C LEU A 205 -54.08 -22.95 -61.29
N GLU A 206 -55.32 -23.27 -60.88
CA GLU A 206 -55.78 -23.15 -59.49
C GLU A 206 -54.95 -24.06 -58.54
N ASP A 207 -54.60 -25.28 -58.93
CA ASP A 207 -53.71 -26.18 -58.17
C ASP A 207 -52.25 -25.69 -58.12
N GLN A 208 -51.72 -25.17 -59.23
CA GLN A 208 -50.38 -24.58 -59.29
C GLN A 208 -50.26 -23.37 -58.35
N VAL A 209 -51.17 -22.39 -58.47
CA VAL A 209 -51.17 -21.17 -57.66
C VAL A 209 -51.33 -21.49 -56.18
N ALA A 210 -52.17 -22.47 -55.82
CA ALA A 210 -52.28 -22.94 -54.43
C ALA A 210 -50.94 -23.48 -53.89
N LYS A 211 -50.20 -24.27 -54.68
CA LYS A 211 -48.87 -24.79 -54.30
C LYS A 211 -47.80 -23.71 -54.21
N GLU A 212 -47.81 -22.74 -55.12
CA GLU A 212 -46.90 -21.60 -55.12
C GLU A 212 -47.14 -20.70 -53.89
N ASN A 213 -48.40 -20.38 -53.57
CA ASN A 213 -48.76 -19.61 -52.38
C ASN A 213 -48.37 -20.34 -51.08
N ASN A 214 -48.67 -21.64 -50.96
CA ASN A 214 -48.25 -22.46 -49.81
C ASN A 214 -46.72 -22.46 -49.61
N GLN A 215 -45.93 -22.35 -50.69
CA GLN A 215 -44.47 -22.25 -50.61
C GLN A 215 -43.99 -20.85 -50.23
N ILE A 216 -44.69 -19.79 -50.66
CA ILE A 216 -44.44 -18.42 -50.19
C ILE A 216 -44.72 -18.34 -48.68
N ASP A 217 -45.85 -18.86 -48.21
CA ASP A 217 -46.20 -18.89 -46.77
C ASP A 217 -45.17 -19.67 -45.94
N ALA A 218 -44.67 -20.79 -46.47
CA ALA A 218 -43.60 -21.57 -45.84
C ALA A 218 -42.27 -20.79 -45.76
N VAL A 219 -41.91 -20.04 -46.81
CA VAL A 219 -40.71 -19.18 -46.81
C VAL A 219 -40.86 -18.04 -45.78
N ILE A 220 -42.00 -17.34 -45.80
CA ILE A 220 -42.30 -16.26 -44.83
C ILE A 220 -42.26 -16.79 -43.38
N SER A 221 -42.72 -18.03 -43.15
CA SER A 221 -42.62 -18.66 -41.82
C SER A 221 -41.17 -18.92 -41.41
N VAL A 222 -40.32 -19.40 -42.33
CA VAL A 222 -38.87 -19.55 -42.08
C VAL A 222 -38.22 -18.20 -41.79
N GLU A 223 -38.52 -17.16 -42.56
CA GLU A 223 -37.98 -15.81 -42.37
C GLU A 223 -38.36 -15.21 -41.01
N LYS A 224 -39.62 -15.33 -40.57
CA LYS A 224 -40.07 -14.88 -39.24
C LYS A 224 -39.40 -15.65 -38.10
N ASN A 225 -39.23 -16.97 -38.25
CA ASN A 225 -38.52 -17.79 -37.28
C ASN A 225 -37.02 -17.39 -37.20
N MET A 226 -36.41 -17.06 -38.33
CA MET A 226 -35.05 -16.53 -38.41
C MET A 226 -34.92 -15.15 -37.75
N GLU A 227 -35.84 -14.22 -38.01
CA GLU A 227 -35.89 -12.91 -37.35
C GLU A 227 -35.96 -13.04 -35.82
N THR A 228 -36.72 -14.03 -35.34
CA THR A 228 -36.90 -14.30 -33.90
C THR A 228 -35.64 -14.92 -33.31
N LEU A 229 -35.00 -15.86 -34.02
CA LEU A 229 -33.73 -16.47 -33.64
C LEU A 229 -32.62 -15.42 -33.53
N GLU A 230 -32.48 -14.49 -34.49
CA GLU A 230 -31.42 -13.47 -34.43
C GLU A 230 -31.58 -12.51 -33.25
N LYS A 231 -32.82 -12.11 -32.93
CA LYS A 231 -33.09 -11.33 -31.70
C LYS A 231 -32.65 -12.10 -30.46
N HIS A 232 -32.90 -13.42 -30.41
CA HIS A 232 -32.47 -14.26 -29.30
C HIS A 232 -30.93 -14.41 -29.23
N ILE A 233 -30.24 -14.62 -30.37
CA ILE A 233 -28.78 -14.69 -30.45
C ILE A 233 -28.15 -13.42 -29.85
N VAL A 234 -28.64 -12.24 -30.26
CA VAL A 234 -28.15 -10.96 -29.75
C VAL A 234 -28.41 -10.81 -28.25
N GLN A 235 -29.58 -11.23 -27.75
CA GLN A 235 -29.91 -11.18 -26.33
C GLN A 235 -28.99 -12.07 -25.48
N VAL A 236 -28.69 -13.30 -25.91
CA VAL A 236 -27.79 -14.20 -25.18
C VAL A 236 -26.36 -13.68 -25.19
N ILE A 237 -25.89 -13.13 -26.32
CA ILE A 237 -24.58 -12.47 -26.39
C ILE A 237 -24.51 -11.28 -25.42
N GLN A 238 -25.54 -10.43 -25.38
CA GLN A 238 -25.61 -9.29 -24.45
C GLN A 238 -25.54 -9.77 -22.99
N GLN A 239 -26.29 -10.81 -22.62
CA GLN A 239 -26.28 -11.38 -21.27
C GLN A 239 -24.90 -11.95 -20.89
N ALA A 240 -24.25 -12.69 -21.81
CA ALA A 240 -22.92 -13.24 -21.60
C ALA A 240 -21.86 -12.15 -21.39
N ILE A 241 -21.90 -11.08 -22.20
CA ILE A 241 -20.97 -9.94 -22.08
C ILE A 241 -21.23 -9.12 -20.81
N SER A 242 -22.49 -8.86 -20.44
CA SER A 242 -22.81 -8.20 -19.16
C SER A 242 -22.38 -9.02 -17.95
N LEU A 243 -22.47 -10.36 -18.01
CA LEU A 243 -21.98 -11.22 -16.95
C LEU A 243 -20.44 -11.22 -16.87
N LEU A 244 -19.73 -11.20 -18.01
CA LEU A 244 -18.28 -11.04 -18.05
C LEU A 244 -17.85 -9.71 -17.41
N GLU A 245 -18.47 -8.60 -17.82
CA GLU A 245 -18.21 -7.26 -17.29
C GLU A 245 -18.40 -7.23 -15.76
N SER A 246 -19.54 -7.70 -15.26
CA SER A 246 -19.84 -7.70 -13.83
C SER A 246 -18.82 -8.47 -12.99
N ASN A 247 -18.33 -9.61 -13.49
CA ASN A 247 -17.29 -10.41 -12.84
C ASN A 247 -15.93 -9.69 -12.80
N ILE A 248 -15.53 -9.03 -13.89
CA ILE A 248 -14.28 -8.25 -13.98
C ILE A 248 -14.38 -6.98 -13.12
N HIS A 249 -15.53 -6.31 -13.12
CA HIS A 249 -15.82 -5.14 -12.30
C HIS A 249 -15.72 -5.48 -10.80
N SER A 250 -16.36 -6.57 -10.37
CA SER A 250 -16.33 -7.03 -8.97
C SER A 250 -14.90 -7.27 -8.45
N TYR A 251 -14.04 -7.88 -9.27
CA TYR A 251 -12.62 -8.03 -8.92
C TYR A 251 -11.88 -6.68 -8.90
N SER A 252 -12.13 -5.81 -9.90
CA SER A 252 -11.44 -4.53 -10.04
C SER A 252 -11.76 -3.55 -8.91
N ALA A 253 -13.02 -3.51 -8.44
CA ALA A 253 -13.43 -2.71 -7.30
C ALA A 253 -12.73 -3.15 -6.01
N LEU A 254 -12.72 -4.45 -5.71
CA LEU A 254 -12.04 -5.01 -4.54
C LEU A 254 -10.52 -4.80 -4.59
N LYS A 255 -9.92 -4.84 -5.79
CA LYS A 255 -8.51 -4.51 -6.01
C LYS A 255 -8.19 -3.08 -5.57
N VAL A 256 -8.98 -2.10 -5.99
CA VAL A 256 -8.79 -0.69 -5.59
C VAL A 256 -8.93 -0.55 -4.07
N GLU A 257 -10.04 -1.03 -3.49
CA GLU A 257 -10.30 -0.99 -2.04
C GLU A 257 -9.16 -1.62 -1.23
N SER A 258 -8.63 -2.75 -1.68
CA SER A 258 -7.55 -3.46 -0.98
C SER A 258 -6.25 -2.67 -0.96
N TYR A 259 -5.87 -2.01 -2.06
CA TYR A 259 -4.67 -1.17 -2.10
C TYR A 259 -4.86 0.14 -1.32
N ASP A 260 -6.04 0.73 -1.32
CA ASP A 260 -6.36 1.91 -0.50
C ASP A 260 -6.27 1.56 1.00
N ALA A 261 -6.80 0.40 1.42
CA ALA A 261 -6.71 -0.08 2.79
C ALA A 261 -5.27 -0.38 3.22
N ILE A 262 -4.45 -0.99 2.34
CA ILE A 262 -3.01 -1.17 2.57
C ILE A 262 -2.34 0.19 2.79
N ASN A 263 -2.56 1.16 1.89
CA ASN A 263 -1.96 2.49 1.99
C ASN A 263 -2.37 3.21 3.28
N GLN A 264 -3.65 3.16 3.67
CA GLN A 264 -4.14 3.72 4.94
C GLN A 264 -3.47 3.06 6.16
N THR A 265 -3.22 1.76 6.09
CA THR A 265 -2.56 1.01 7.17
C THR A 265 -1.12 1.48 7.38
N PHE A 266 -0.33 1.62 6.32
CA PHE A 266 1.03 2.15 6.40
C PHE A 266 1.08 3.66 6.72
N ALA A 267 0.12 4.44 6.23
CA ALA A 267 0.05 5.88 6.51
C ALA A 267 -0.36 6.20 7.96
N ALA A 268 -0.97 5.24 8.67
CA ALA A 268 -1.34 5.39 10.07
C ALA A 268 -0.19 5.17 11.07
N ILE A 269 0.97 4.63 10.62
CA ILE A 269 2.12 4.34 11.49
C ILE A 269 2.77 5.66 11.95
N PRO A 270 2.84 5.96 13.26
CA PRO A 270 3.57 7.12 13.76
C PRO A 270 5.09 6.96 13.50
N PRO A 271 5.82 7.98 13.02
CA PRO A 271 7.24 7.85 12.67
C PRO A 271 8.18 7.39 13.80
N GLY A 272 7.80 7.62 15.06
CA GLY A 272 8.54 7.17 16.24
C GLY A 272 8.17 5.77 16.75
N HIS A 273 7.09 5.16 16.23
CA HIS A 273 6.41 4.01 16.86
C HIS A 273 7.35 2.85 17.19
N GLU A 274 8.13 2.36 16.23
CA GLU A 274 9.05 1.23 16.42
C GLU A 274 10.15 1.55 17.45
N TRP A 275 10.65 2.80 17.44
CA TRP A 275 11.69 3.22 18.38
C TRP A 275 11.13 3.39 19.79
N ASP A 276 9.96 4.00 19.92
CA ASP A 276 9.29 4.19 21.21
C ASP A 276 8.85 2.84 21.79
N GLN A 277 8.37 1.90 20.97
CA GLN A 277 8.07 0.52 21.39
C GLN A 277 9.34 -0.19 21.87
N PHE A 278 10.45 -0.10 21.13
CA PHE A 278 11.72 -0.71 21.52
C PHE A 278 12.33 -0.09 22.78
N LEU A 279 12.24 1.23 22.96
CA LEU A 279 12.74 1.95 24.13
C LEU A 279 11.94 1.63 25.39
N ASN A 280 10.62 1.49 25.27
CA ASN A 280 9.72 1.19 26.40
C ASN A 280 9.51 -0.33 26.63
N SER A 281 10.12 -1.20 25.83
CA SER A 281 10.01 -2.65 26.02
C SER A 281 10.65 -3.08 27.35
N PRO A 282 10.00 -3.95 28.15
CA PRO A 282 10.59 -4.50 29.38
C PRO A 282 11.88 -5.29 29.17
N SER A 283 12.13 -5.81 27.95
CA SER A 283 13.37 -6.50 27.59
C SER A 283 14.44 -5.57 26.99
N SER A 284 14.17 -4.27 26.88
CA SER A 284 15.08 -3.32 26.25
C SER A 284 16.38 -3.16 27.06
N PRO A 285 17.56 -3.33 26.44
CA PRO A 285 18.84 -3.01 27.09
C PRO A 285 19.11 -1.49 27.09
N LEU A 286 18.20 -0.67 26.56
CA LEU A 286 18.39 0.76 26.40
C LEU A 286 18.22 1.51 27.74
N ILE A 287 18.95 2.62 27.85
CA ILE A 287 18.85 3.55 28.96
C ILE A 287 17.83 4.63 28.58
N ALA A 288 16.78 4.80 29.38
CA ALA A 288 15.78 5.84 29.16
C ALA A 288 16.43 7.25 29.17
N TYR A 289 16.01 8.15 28.28
CA TYR A 289 16.65 9.46 28.11
C TYR A 289 16.63 10.36 29.36
N ASN A 290 15.67 10.13 30.25
CA ASN A 290 15.54 10.82 31.54
C ASN A 290 16.34 10.15 32.68
N THR A 291 17.10 9.09 32.40
CA THR A 291 17.92 8.41 33.42
C THR A 291 18.94 9.40 34.01
N PRO A 292 18.86 9.70 35.32
CA PRO A 292 19.75 10.70 35.91
C PRO A 292 21.19 10.22 35.88
N LYS A 293 22.10 11.10 35.44
CA LYS A 293 23.55 10.86 35.57
C LYS A 293 23.89 10.76 37.06
N ARG A 294 24.79 9.83 37.40
CA ARG A 294 25.32 9.71 38.77
C ARG A 294 26.08 10.98 39.13
N ASN A 295 25.75 11.59 40.27
CA ASN A 295 26.53 12.65 40.90
C ASN A 295 27.41 12.04 42.00
N ILE A 296 28.67 12.47 42.12
CA ILE A 296 29.59 12.03 43.18
C ILE A 296 29.07 12.37 44.57
N ASP A 297 28.39 13.52 44.73
CA ASP A 297 27.79 13.94 46.00
C ASP A 297 26.68 12.98 46.48
N ASN A 298 26.10 12.21 45.55
CA ASN A 298 25.07 11.21 45.81
C ASN A 298 25.63 9.77 45.89
N ILE A 299 26.96 9.59 45.86
CA ILE A 299 27.60 8.26 45.96
C ILE A 299 28.06 8.03 47.40
N TYR A 300 27.31 7.20 48.12
CA TYR A 300 27.79 6.61 49.36
C TYR A 300 28.82 5.50 49.10
N PHE A 301 29.86 5.46 49.91
CA PHE A 301 30.81 4.34 49.99
C PHE A 301 31.17 4.11 51.46
N ASN A 302 31.62 2.89 51.79
CA ASN A 302 31.89 2.53 53.17
C ASN A 302 32.95 3.46 53.80
N ASN A 303 32.64 4.04 54.96
CA ASN A 303 33.43 5.07 55.66
C ASN A 303 33.52 6.47 55.02
N SER A 304 32.68 6.82 54.03
CA SER A 304 32.66 8.18 53.43
C SER A 304 32.67 9.30 54.47
N ASP A 305 31.80 9.17 55.47
CA ASP A 305 31.53 10.17 56.50
C ASP A 305 32.19 9.91 57.85
N ALA A 306 33.06 8.90 57.94
CA ALA A 306 33.70 8.50 59.18
C ALA A 306 34.56 9.66 59.73
N SER A 307 34.45 9.96 61.03
CA SER A 307 35.17 11.10 61.63
C SER A 307 36.68 11.20 61.32
N PRO A 308 37.45 10.09 61.14
CA PRO A 308 38.86 10.17 60.75
C PRO A 308 39.14 10.69 59.33
N THR A 309 38.15 10.74 58.43
CA THR A 309 38.31 11.24 57.05
C THR A 309 38.16 12.75 56.93
N LYS A 310 37.69 13.43 57.99
CA LYS A 310 37.41 14.86 58.02
C LYS A 310 38.62 15.63 58.57
N ALA A 311 38.95 16.77 57.96
CA ALA A 311 40.03 17.64 58.43
C ALA A 311 39.75 18.18 59.84
N ILE A 312 40.79 18.30 60.67
CA ILE A 312 40.72 19.09 61.92
C ILE A 312 40.67 20.58 61.57
N TYR A 313 41.52 20.99 60.62
CA TYR A 313 41.61 22.37 60.14
C TYR A 313 42.21 22.38 58.74
N GLU A 314 41.74 23.26 57.87
CA GLU A 314 42.18 23.35 56.48
C GLU A 314 42.10 24.78 55.95
N GLY A 315 42.85 25.08 54.89
CA GLY A 315 42.92 26.42 54.31
C GLY A 315 44.26 26.75 53.67
N ILE A 316 44.43 27.99 53.22
CA ILE A 316 45.62 28.42 52.49
C ILE A 316 46.71 28.92 53.45
N MET A 317 47.94 28.42 53.28
CA MET A 317 49.13 29.00 53.89
C MET A 317 50.22 29.27 52.84
N GLN A 318 51.09 30.22 53.15
CA GLN A 318 52.29 30.51 52.38
C GLN A 318 53.51 29.86 53.03
N ARG A 319 54.23 29.01 52.30
CA ARG A 319 55.49 28.41 52.77
C ARG A 319 56.69 29.06 52.12
N LYS A 320 57.75 29.30 52.89
CA LYS A 320 59.01 29.83 52.38
C LYS A 320 59.79 28.74 51.63
N GLU A 321 60.00 28.95 50.34
CA GLU A 321 60.57 27.98 49.41
C GLU A 321 61.73 28.57 48.59
N GLY A 322 62.43 27.72 47.84
CA GLY A 322 63.53 28.10 46.94
C GLY A 322 64.93 27.95 47.55
N LYS A 323 65.85 27.38 46.76
CA LYS A 323 67.27 27.16 47.16
C LYS A 323 68.15 28.40 46.99
N LEU A 324 67.90 29.22 45.95
CA LEU A 324 68.69 30.41 45.63
C LEU A 324 67.93 31.72 45.89
N LEU A 325 66.69 31.84 45.41
CA LEU A 325 65.78 32.93 45.77
C LEU A 325 64.71 32.40 46.73
N LYS A 326 64.63 32.97 47.95
CA LYS A 326 63.70 32.51 48.98
C LYS A 326 62.39 33.29 48.96
N SER A 327 61.43 32.85 48.14
CA SER A 327 60.07 33.41 48.07
C SER A 327 59.10 32.71 49.03
N TYR A 328 57.89 33.25 49.17
CA TYR A 328 56.77 32.57 49.82
C TYR A 328 55.79 32.09 48.75
N THR A 329 55.51 30.79 48.72
CA THR A 329 54.57 30.14 47.79
C THR A 329 53.28 29.79 48.54
N SER A 330 52.12 30.19 48.03
CA SER A 330 50.82 29.75 48.57
C SER A 330 50.57 28.28 48.23
N GLY A 331 49.96 27.54 49.15
CA GLY A 331 49.43 26.19 48.93
C GLY A 331 48.21 25.93 49.80
N TYR A 332 47.42 24.91 49.46
CA TYR A 332 46.33 24.45 50.30
C TYR A 332 46.86 23.45 51.33
N TYR A 333 46.52 23.62 52.60
CA TYR A 333 46.99 22.78 53.70
C TYR A 333 45.82 22.14 54.44
N VAL A 334 46.04 20.91 54.90
CA VAL A 334 45.07 20.11 55.65
C VAL A 334 45.74 19.50 56.87
N LEU A 335 45.20 19.79 58.06
CA LEU A 335 45.55 19.13 59.31
C LEU A 335 44.63 17.94 59.54
N THR A 336 45.21 16.74 59.60
CA THR A 336 44.45 15.47 59.69
C THR A 336 44.33 14.95 61.13
N PRO A 337 43.28 14.16 61.45
CA PRO A 337 43.17 13.44 62.73
C PRO A 337 44.39 12.59 63.09
N SER A 338 45.05 12.02 62.06
CA SER A 338 46.30 11.25 62.14
C SER A 338 47.56 12.11 62.40
N ARG A 339 47.40 13.40 62.73
CA ARG A 339 48.48 14.35 63.09
C ARG A 339 49.47 14.64 61.97
N PHE A 340 49.05 14.50 60.71
CA PHE A 340 49.79 15.05 59.57
C PHE A 340 49.28 16.44 59.21
N LEU A 341 50.22 17.36 58.96
CA LEU A 341 49.99 18.58 58.19
C LEU A 341 50.39 18.29 56.74
N LEU A 342 49.39 18.20 55.87
CA LEU A 342 49.52 17.90 54.45
C LEU A 342 49.40 19.18 53.63
N GLN A 343 50.10 19.27 52.50
CA GLN A 343 49.94 20.30 51.47
C GLN A 343 49.48 19.65 50.16
N TYR A 344 48.50 20.24 49.50
CA TYR A 344 48.04 19.85 48.16
C TYR A 344 48.18 21.03 47.19
N GLY A 345 48.23 20.73 45.89
CA GLY A 345 48.28 21.73 44.81
C GLY A 345 47.06 22.65 44.81
N SER A 346 45.88 22.13 45.16
CA SER A 346 44.64 22.87 45.30
C SER A 346 43.74 22.30 46.41
N GLN A 347 42.62 22.97 46.66
CA GLN A 347 41.55 22.49 47.54
C GLN A 347 40.69 21.38 46.89
N ASN A 348 40.77 21.18 45.58
CA ASN A 348 39.93 20.20 44.89
C ASN A 348 40.55 18.80 44.96
N PRO A 349 39.98 17.84 45.73
CA PRO A 349 40.54 16.50 45.88
C PRO A 349 40.48 15.67 44.58
N VAL A 350 39.71 16.11 43.57
CA VAL A 350 39.68 15.49 42.24
C VAL A 350 40.88 15.94 41.39
N THR A 351 41.34 17.19 41.57
CA THR A 351 42.49 17.74 40.84
C THR A 351 43.80 17.28 41.47
N ASP A 352 43.91 17.39 42.79
CA ASP A 352 45.14 17.09 43.54
C ASP A 352 44.85 16.06 44.66
N PRO A 353 44.68 14.77 44.33
CA PRO A 353 44.31 13.73 45.31
C PRO A 353 45.45 13.33 46.26
N THR A 354 46.70 13.72 45.96
CA THR A 354 47.91 13.33 46.70
C THR A 354 48.66 14.55 47.21
N PRO A 355 49.19 14.54 48.45
CA PRO A 355 49.90 15.69 48.99
C PRO A 355 51.31 15.84 48.42
N ASP A 356 51.66 17.05 47.95
CA ASP A 356 53.00 17.44 47.47
C ASP A 356 54.05 17.53 48.59
N PHE A 357 53.57 17.66 49.83
CA PHE A 357 54.38 17.81 51.03
C PHE A 357 53.59 17.35 52.25
N ALA A 358 54.28 16.69 53.18
CA ALA A 358 53.69 16.18 54.41
C ALA A 358 54.64 16.35 55.59
N ILE A 359 54.15 16.87 56.70
CA ILE A 359 54.83 16.85 58.01
C ILE A 359 54.04 15.92 58.93
N TYR A 360 54.71 14.97 59.58
CA TYR A 360 54.17 14.30 60.75
C TYR A 360 54.44 15.15 62.00
N LEU A 361 53.39 15.68 62.63
CA LEU A 361 53.54 16.67 63.71
C LEU A 361 54.18 16.13 65.00
N PRO A 362 53.94 14.87 65.45
CA PRO A 362 54.57 14.34 66.66
C PRO A 362 56.10 14.23 66.60
N GLU A 363 56.69 14.21 65.40
CA GLU A 363 58.14 14.26 65.19
C GLU A 363 58.65 15.69 64.88
N SER A 364 57.77 16.70 64.97
CA SER A 364 58.09 18.09 64.63
C SER A 364 58.24 18.98 65.86
N GLN A 365 59.20 19.91 65.81
CA GLN A 365 59.33 20.99 66.78
C GLN A 365 58.70 22.26 66.21
N VAL A 366 57.63 22.75 66.83
CA VAL A 366 56.96 24.00 66.46
C VAL A 366 57.64 25.14 67.23
N GLY A 367 58.19 26.12 66.51
CA GLY A 367 58.77 27.33 67.09
C GLY A 367 57.74 28.47 67.20
N ASP A 368 58.03 29.44 68.07
CA ASP A 368 57.09 30.48 68.48
C ASP A 368 56.39 31.22 67.34
N LEU A 369 55.10 31.51 67.57
CA LEU A 369 54.31 32.42 66.74
C LEU A 369 54.89 33.84 66.81
N SER A 370 55.08 34.49 65.65
CA SER A 370 55.57 35.86 65.60
C SER A 370 54.61 36.83 66.30
N PRO A 371 55.05 37.73 67.21
CA PRO A 371 54.16 38.67 67.88
C PRO A 371 53.35 39.53 66.91
N ARG A 372 52.10 39.87 67.25
CA ARG A 372 51.21 40.72 66.42
C ARG A 372 51.87 42.05 66.01
N SER A 373 52.65 42.64 66.90
CA SER A 373 53.43 43.87 66.67
C SER A 373 54.48 43.75 65.56
N SER A 374 54.87 42.53 65.17
CA SER A 374 55.87 42.31 64.12
C SER A 374 55.32 42.40 62.70
N GLY A 375 53.99 42.34 62.52
CA GLY A 375 53.30 42.35 61.22
C GLY A 375 53.65 41.19 60.27
N LYS A 376 54.36 40.15 60.75
CA LYS A 376 54.94 39.10 59.89
C LYS A 376 54.07 37.86 59.72
N ASN A 377 53.04 37.69 60.55
CA ASN A 377 52.04 36.62 60.53
C ASN A 377 52.66 35.24 60.21
N LYS A 378 53.67 34.81 60.99
CA LYS A 378 54.47 33.63 60.68
C LYS A 378 54.78 32.77 61.91
N PHE A 379 55.03 31.48 61.66
CA PHE A 379 55.64 30.53 62.58
C PHE A 379 56.62 29.63 61.80
N VAL A 380 57.41 28.83 62.51
CA VAL A 380 58.37 27.89 61.90
C VAL A 380 58.16 26.51 62.48
N ILE A 381 58.11 25.48 61.64
CA ILE A 381 58.14 24.08 62.07
C ILE A 381 59.46 23.46 61.63
N GLN A 382 60.21 22.90 62.57
CA GLN A 382 61.35 22.04 62.30
C GLN A 382 60.88 20.59 62.18
N ALA A 383 60.83 20.08 60.95
CA ALA A 383 60.26 18.76 60.63
C ALA A 383 61.03 18.06 59.51
N LYS A 384 60.78 16.76 59.35
CA LYS A 384 61.10 16.00 58.13
C LYS A 384 59.92 16.11 57.15
N ASP A 385 60.22 16.26 55.86
CA ASP A 385 59.23 16.06 54.79
C ASP A 385 59.01 14.57 54.56
N CYS A 386 57.81 14.08 54.88
CA CYS A 386 57.40 12.70 54.75
C CYS A 386 56.87 12.35 53.35
N ALA A 387 56.53 13.33 52.51
CA ALA A 387 56.02 13.08 51.15
C ALA A 387 57.14 12.69 50.16
N ARG A 388 58.41 12.89 50.53
CA ARG A 388 59.57 12.58 49.69
C ARG A 388 60.39 11.44 50.27
N THR A 389 60.55 10.37 49.50
CA THR A 389 61.33 9.16 49.86
C THR A 389 62.79 9.46 50.22
N ILE A 390 63.35 10.60 49.77
CA ILE A 390 64.73 11.04 50.04
C ILE A 390 64.73 12.33 50.91
N GLY A 391 64.16 12.22 52.11
CA GLY A 391 64.08 13.31 53.08
C GLY A 391 65.38 13.57 53.85
N LEU A 392 66.16 14.58 53.43
CA LEU A 392 67.36 15.08 54.13
C LEU A 392 67.02 15.73 55.50
N GLY A 393 66.88 14.90 56.54
CA GLY A 393 66.80 15.33 57.94
C GLY A 393 65.65 16.28 58.31
N HIS A 394 65.73 16.87 59.51
CA HIS A 394 64.81 17.93 59.93
C HIS A 394 65.23 19.27 59.32
N LYS A 395 64.27 19.99 58.75
CA LYS A 395 64.45 21.32 58.15
C LYS A 395 63.46 22.31 58.74
N ASN A 396 63.85 23.58 58.77
CA ASN A 396 63.02 24.69 59.20
C ASN A 396 62.09 25.16 58.06
N TYR A 397 60.82 24.81 58.15
CA TYR A 397 59.75 25.29 57.25
C TYR A 397 59.08 26.51 57.87
N SER A 398 59.25 27.68 57.24
CA SER A 398 58.58 28.91 57.67
C SER A 398 57.24 29.02 56.97
N PHE A 399 56.16 29.06 57.75
CA PHE A 399 54.79 29.28 57.28
C PHE A 399 54.36 30.71 57.56
N LYS A 400 53.46 31.23 56.72
CA LYS A 400 52.88 32.56 56.81
C LYS A 400 51.43 32.51 56.34
N THR A 401 50.56 33.31 56.95
CA THR A 401 49.15 33.48 56.55
C THR A 401 48.91 34.91 56.07
N ASN A 402 47.69 35.20 55.57
CA ASN A 402 47.34 36.55 55.14
C ASN A 402 47.05 37.42 56.37
N THR A 403 46.22 36.93 57.29
CA THR A 403 45.88 37.62 58.54
C THR A 403 46.64 37.06 59.74
N TYR A 404 46.75 37.86 60.81
CA TYR A 404 47.33 37.39 62.08
C TYR A 404 46.44 36.33 62.73
N ASP A 405 45.12 36.48 62.60
CA ASP A 405 44.15 35.62 63.27
C ASP A 405 44.06 34.23 62.60
N GLU A 406 44.21 34.14 61.26
CA GLU A 406 44.52 32.87 60.56
C GLU A 406 45.81 32.22 61.08
N CYS A 407 46.84 33.02 61.36
CA CYS A 407 48.12 32.52 61.85
C CYS A 407 47.97 31.89 63.23
N VAL A 408 47.23 32.56 64.12
CA VAL A 408 46.87 32.07 65.46
C VAL A 408 46.03 30.79 65.35
N ALA A 409 45.03 30.75 64.46
CA ALA A 409 44.18 29.58 64.27
C ALA A 409 45.00 28.35 63.81
N TRP A 410 45.83 28.51 62.77
CA TRP A 410 46.75 27.47 62.31
C TRP A 410 47.74 27.03 63.41
N TYR A 411 48.37 28.00 64.09
CA TYR A 411 49.32 27.72 65.16
C TYR A 411 48.67 26.91 66.29
N ASN A 412 47.49 27.33 66.78
CA ASN A 412 46.76 26.64 67.84
C ASN A 412 46.29 25.25 67.40
N ALA A 413 45.81 25.08 66.17
CA ALA A 413 45.41 23.77 65.65
C ALA A 413 46.62 22.81 65.59
N ILE A 414 47.78 23.30 65.17
CA ILE A 414 49.04 22.54 65.07
C ILE A 414 49.63 22.22 66.46
N THR A 415 49.61 23.15 67.42
CA THR A 415 50.14 22.90 68.78
C THR A 415 49.23 21.98 69.59
N ASN A 416 47.90 22.15 69.51
CA ASN A 416 46.93 21.27 70.17
C ASN A 416 46.96 19.83 69.61
N SER A 417 47.42 19.65 68.37
CA SER A 417 47.60 18.33 67.74
C SER A 417 49.02 17.75 67.91
N ASN A 418 49.95 18.45 68.57
CA ASN A 418 51.28 17.95 68.91
C ASN A 418 51.32 17.45 70.38
N PRO A 419 51.64 16.17 70.65
CA PRO A 419 51.65 15.62 72.01
C PRO A 419 52.73 16.19 72.93
N THR A 420 53.69 16.95 72.40
CA THR A 420 54.80 17.55 73.17
C THR A 420 54.42 18.86 73.87
N SER A 421 53.19 19.34 73.68
CA SER A 421 52.69 20.58 74.30
C SER A 421 52.11 20.31 75.70
N PRO A 422 52.40 21.14 76.74
CA PRO A 422 51.81 20.96 78.07
C PRO A 422 50.29 21.20 78.02
N GLY A 423 49.49 20.13 78.07
CA GLY A 423 48.02 20.20 77.99
C GLY A 423 47.38 19.38 76.87
N ALA A 424 48.10 18.46 76.22
CA ALA A 424 47.55 17.59 75.17
C ALA A 424 46.40 16.70 75.69
N ALA A 425 45.15 17.15 75.49
CA ALA A 425 43.95 16.37 75.72
C ALA A 425 43.76 15.28 74.65
N SER A 426 43.02 14.22 74.98
CA SER A 426 42.58 13.22 73.99
C SER A 426 41.78 13.90 72.87
N PRO A 427 41.92 13.48 71.60
CA PRO A 427 41.30 14.14 70.45
C PRO A 427 39.77 14.01 70.38
N TYR A 428 39.14 13.28 71.31
CA TYR A 428 37.70 13.11 71.42
C TYR A 428 37.07 14.17 72.32
N ILE A 429 37.11 15.44 71.89
CA ILE A 429 36.23 16.48 72.42
C ILE A 429 35.54 17.17 71.25
N ASN A 430 34.21 17.05 71.22
CA ASN A 430 33.35 17.74 70.27
C ASN A 430 33.57 19.25 70.35
N SER A 431 33.69 19.93 69.22
CA SER A 431 33.58 21.39 69.13
C SER A 431 32.67 21.76 67.96
N PRO A 432 31.84 22.80 68.11
CA PRO A 432 30.74 23.07 67.20
C PRO A 432 31.22 23.57 65.84
N VAL A 433 30.59 23.08 64.78
CA VAL A 433 30.83 23.56 63.41
C VAL A 433 30.35 25.01 63.32
N LEU A 434 31.27 25.92 62.98
CA LEU A 434 30.95 27.33 62.77
C LEU A 434 30.53 27.52 61.31
N SER A 435 29.23 27.39 61.05
CA SER A 435 28.63 27.48 59.72
C SER A 435 28.82 28.87 59.12
N HIS A 436 29.79 29.05 58.22
CA HIS A 436 29.79 30.17 57.29
C HIS A 436 28.97 29.80 56.06
N GLN A 437 27.72 30.27 56.00
CA GLN A 437 26.94 30.25 54.78
C GLN A 437 27.50 31.28 53.80
N THR A 438 28.25 30.82 52.79
CA THR A 438 28.43 31.59 51.56
C THR A 438 27.23 31.34 50.64
N THR A 439 26.26 32.24 50.71
CA THR A 439 25.09 32.25 49.83
C THR A 439 25.54 32.46 48.38
N PHE A 440 25.35 31.45 47.53
CA PHE A 440 25.38 31.63 46.08
C PHE A 440 24.00 31.30 45.51
N GLU A 441 23.24 32.36 45.22
CA GLU A 441 21.96 32.25 44.53
C GLU A 441 22.18 31.70 43.11
N SER A 442 21.74 30.47 42.86
CA SER A 442 21.68 29.91 41.52
C SER A 442 20.36 30.33 40.86
N THR A 443 20.38 31.47 40.18
CA THR A 443 19.23 31.95 39.39
C THR A 443 19.03 31.09 38.14
N ASN A 444 18.13 30.11 38.23
CA ASN A 444 17.65 29.39 37.06
C ASN A 444 16.87 30.33 36.13
N SER A 445 17.31 30.44 34.88
CA SER A 445 16.51 30.93 33.75
C SER A 445 17.07 30.36 32.43
N PRO A 446 16.22 30.14 31.41
CA PRO A 446 16.49 29.18 30.33
C PRO A 446 17.42 29.74 29.23
N PRO A 447 18.05 28.86 28.43
CA PRO A 447 18.92 29.27 27.33
C PRO A 447 18.11 29.84 26.16
N VAL A 448 18.36 31.11 25.83
CA VAL A 448 17.97 31.70 24.54
C VAL A 448 19.01 31.32 23.49
N ALA A 449 18.56 30.78 22.36
CA ALA A 449 19.42 30.47 21.23
C ALA A 449 19.65 31.71 20.34
N THR A 450 20.89 31.96 19.93
CA THR A 450 21.23 32.80 18.77
C THR A 450 22.39 32.19 17.98
N PRO A 451 22.38 32.29 16.63
CA PRO A 451 23.30 31.55 15.77
C PRO A 451 24.63 32.28 15.53
N VAL A 452 25.70 31.50 15.32
CA VAL A 452 26.99 32.03 14.84
C VAL A 452 27.04 31.96 13.32
N ALA A 453 27.18 33.12 12.68
CA ALA A 453 27.45 33.23 11.25
C ALA A 453 28.96 33.12 10.96
N VAL A 454 29.31 32.55 9.80
CA VAL A 454 30.69 32.47 9.29
C VAL A 454 30.81 33.37 8.04
N PRO A 455 31.81 34.25 7.93
CA PRO A 455 31.93 35.19 6.81
C PRO A 455 32.59 34.56 5.57
N ALA A 456 32.30 35.13 4.39
CA ALA A 456 32.78 34.65 3.09
C ALA A 456 33.82 35.59 2.45
N ALA A 457 34.74 35.01 1.67
CA ALA A 457 35.48 35.67 0.59
C ALA A 457 36.02 34.61 -0.42
N ALA A 458 36.04 34.95 -1.71
CA ALA A 458 36.41 34.11 -2.87
C ALA A 458 37.69 34.68 -3.56
N PRO A 459 38.15 34.31 -4.80
CA PRO A 459 37.60 33.36 -5.79
C PRO A 459 38.61 32.51 -6.64
N ALA A 460 38.03 31.74 -7.60
CA ALA A 460 38.54 31.37 -8.94
C ALA A 460 39.52 30.18 -9.16
N ALA A 461 39.02 29.10 -9.79
CA ALA A 461 39.44 28.58 -11.11
C ALA A 461 38.64 27.32 -11.53
N ALA A 462 38.32 27.15 -12.82
CA ALA A 462 37.71 25.95 -13.42
C ALA A 462 38.80 25.10 -14.15
N PRO A 463 38.57 23.87 -14.68
CA PRO A 463 37.43 23.37 -15.49
C PRO A 463 36.69 22.17 -14.81
N ALA A 464 35.83 21.34 -15.41
CA ALA A 464 35.41 21.11 -16.81
C ALA A 464 33.90 20.73 -16.92
N ALA A 465 33.47 20.03 -17.98
CA ALA A 465 32.06 19.71 -18.26
C ALA A 465 31.78 18.25 -18.70
N SER A 466 30.55 17.77 -18.46
CA SER A 466 29.76 16.89 -19.34
C SER A 466 28.27 16.89 -18.91
N PRO A 467 27.31 16.58 -19.81
CA PRO A 467 25.98 17.22 -19.77
C PRO A 467 24.82 16.35 -19.27
N ALA A 468 23.72 17.00 -18.88
CA ALA A 468 22.43 16.38 -18.54
C ALA A 468 21.22 17.22 -19.02
N TYR A 469 20.70 16.83 -20.19
CA TYR A 469 19.31 16.90 -20.70
C TYR A 469 18.33 17.95 -20.13
N ASP A 470 17.90 18.86 -21.00
CA ASP A 470 16.65 19.63 -20.86
C ASP A 470 15.41 18.72 -20.96
N THR A 471 14.44 18.92 -20.08
CA THR A 471 13.05 18.51 -20.30
C THR A 471 12.14 19.73 -20.17
N ALA A 472 11.66 20.23 -21.31
CA ALA A 472 10.67 21.31 -21.36
C ALA A 472 9.31 20.85 -20.78
N ALA A 473 8.59 21.78 -20.16
CA ALA A 473 7.28 21.53 -19.57
C ALA A 473 6.20 21.19 -20.62
N ALA A 474 5.32 20.25 -20.28
CA ALA A 474 4.10 19.95 -21.03
C ALA A 474 2.92 20.81 -20.53
N PRO A 475 1.94 21.17 -21.38
CA PRO A 475 0.78 21.97 -20.98
C PRO A 475 -0.29 21.16 -20.25
N ASP A 476 -1.03 21.81 -19.35
CA ASP A 476 -2.13 21.22 -18.58
C ASP A 476 -3.27 20.69 -19.46
N TYR A 477 -3.70 19.46 -19.19
CA TYR A 477 -4.89 18.84 -19.78
C TYR A 477 -6.02 18.80 -18.74
N ASN A 478 -7.06 19.63 -18.90
CA ASN A 478 -8.19 19.70 -17.97
C ASN A 478 -9.33 18.76 -18.41
N PRO A 479 -9.64 17.67 -17.66
CA PRO A 479 -10.67 16.71 -18.05
C PRO A 479 -12.12 17.26 -18.01
N ALA A 480 -12.37 18.34 -17.27
CA ALA A 480 -13.72 18.85 -17.04
C ALA A 480 -14.39 19.43 -18.30
N ALA A 481 -13.60 19.93 -19.26
CA ALA A 481 -14.13 20.53 -20.48
C ALA A 481 -14.67 19.49 -21.49
N ALA A 482 -14.12 18.27 -21.49
CA ALA A 482 -14.55 17.20 -22.40
C ALA A 482 -15.91 16.59 -21.98
N ALA A 483 -16.17 16.48 -20.68
CA ALA A 483 -17.43 15.93 -20.15
C ALA A 483 -18.65 16.82 -20.48
N ALA A 484 -18.49 18.15 -20.46
CA ALA A 484 -19.56 19.10 -20.75
C ALA A 484 -20.05 19.03 -22.22
N ALA A 485 -19.15 18.72 -23.16
CA ALA A 485 -19.49 18.59 -24.58
C ALA A 485 -20.30 17.33 -24.90
N ALA A 486 -20.11 16.24 -24.13
CA ALA A 486 -20.84 14.99 -24.32
C ALA A 486 -22.29 15.06 -23.79
N ALA A 487 -22.53 15.80 -22.70
CA ALA A 487 -23.87 15.95 -22.12
C ALA A 487 -24.84 16.74 -23.02
N ALA A 488 -24.35 17.73 -23.76
CA ALA A 488 -25.17 18.58 -24.64
C ALA A 488 -25.72 17.87 -25.90
N ALA A 489 -25.28 16.65 -26.19
CA ALA A 489 -25.75 15.85 -27.33
C ALA A 489 -26.87 14.84 -26.98
N ALA A 490 -27.26 14.74 -25.70
CA ALA A 490 -28.20 13.73 -25.21
C ALA A 490 -29.64 14.22 -25.01
N GLU A 491 -29.91 15.54 -25.08
CA GLU A 491 -31.25 16.10 -25.00
C GLU A 491 -31.80 16.50 -26.38
N ALA A 492 -32.31 15.51 -27.12
CA ALA A 492 -33.19 15.74 -28.26
C ALA A 492 -34.23 14.61 -28.40
N ASP A 493 -35.51 14.99 -28.26
CA ASP A 493 -36.75 14.29 -28.64
C ASP A 493 -37.27 13.11 -27.77
N PRO A 494 -38.33 13.32 -26.95
CA PRO A 494 -39.01 12.30 -26.18
C PRO A 494 -40.38 11.92 -26.78
N ALA A 495 -40.43 11.02 -27.76
CA ALA A 495 -41.69 10.43 -28.24
C ALA A 495 -41.56 8.96 -28.66
N VAL A 496 -42.32 8.10 -27.96
CA VAL A 496 -42.75 6.69 -28.21
C VAL A 496 -42.44 5.81 -26.99
N SER A 497 -43.32 5.87 -25.99
CA SER A 497 -43.33 4.92 -24.86
C SER A 497 -44.72 4.77 -24.22
N GLN A 498 -45.73 4.44 -25.04
CA GLN A 498 -47.06 3.97 -24.58
C GLN A 498 -47.70 3.04 -25.62
N ALA A 499 -47.21 1.79 -25.75
CA ALA A 499 -47.85 0.76 -26.58
C ALA A 499 -47.43 -0.69 -26.26
N THR A 500 -47.47 -1.10 -24.98
CA THR A 500 -47.09 -2.50 -24.60
C THR A 500 -47.85 -3.12 -23.44
N ALA A 501 -48.93 -2.48 -22.96
CA ALA A 501 -49.69 -2.91 -21.78
C ALA A 501 -51.16 -3.23 -22.08
N GLN A 502 -51.43 -3.96 -23.17
CA GLN A 502 -52.73 -4.61 -23.45
C GLN A 502 -52.53 -5.60 -24.61
N PHE A 503 -52.46 -6.91 -24.30
CA PHE A 503 -52.91 -8.07 -25.11
C PHE A 503 -52.45 -9.37 -24.43
N ALA A 504 -52.87 -9.55 -23.18
CA ALA A 504 -52.60 -10.76 -22.39
C ALA A 504 -53.88 -11.26 -21.71
N ASN A 505 -54.94 -11.46 -22.48
CA ASN A 505 -56.02 -12.41 -22.16
C ASN A 505 -57.03 -12.52 -23.31
N THR A 506 -57.02 -13.67 -24.00
CA THR A 506 -58.18 -14.59 -24.04
C THR A 506 -57.79 -15.88 -24.74
N SER A 507 -57.67 -16.95 -23.94
CA SER A 507 -57.90 -18.30 -24.44
C SER A 507 -59.39 -18.49 -24.69
N VAL A 508 -59.77 -19.29 -25.69
CA VAL A 508 -60.84 -20.32 -25.64
C VAL A 508 -60.99 -20.96 -27.02
N LYS A 509 -60.88 -22.29 -27.02
CA LYS A 509 -61.24 -23.22 -28.12
C LYS A 509 -62.71 -23.64 -27.96
N PRO A 510 -63.44 -24.16 -28.98
CA PRO A 510 -63.00 -25.29 -29.83
C PRO A 510 -62.63 -24.93 -31.27
#